data_AF-A0A3B9V5T1-F1
#
_entry.id   AF-A0A3B9V5T1-F1
#
_cell.length_a   1.000
_cell.length_b   1.000
_cell.length_c   1.000
_cell.angle_alpha   90.00
_cell.angle_beta   90.00
_cell.angle_gamma   90.00
#
_symmetry.space_group_name_H-M   'P 1'
#
loop_
_entity.id
_entity.type
_entity.pdbx_description
1 polymer ?
#
loop_
_entity_poly.entity_id
_entity_poly.type
_entity_poly.pdbx_seq_one_letter_code
_entity_poly.pdbx_strand_id
1 'polypeptide(L)'
;MLNFTPLHAFVAARVDGMALVDTLTTDIREEIKGALRRYSVLIFPNQAINDEQQIRFTQSFGPLETTKIGTEGTGTPLVILRNFDDNHHLVSTDHRQNLNNRANQLWHTDSSFKSIPAHAS
;
A
#
# COMPACT_ATOMS: atom_id res chain seq x y z
N MET A 1 3.32 -14.47 17.42
CA MET A 1 1.87 -14.34 17.22
C MET A 1 1.58 -12.86 17.24
N LEU A 2 0.89 -12.36 16.21
CA LEU A 2 0.61 -10.94 16.09
C LEU A 2 -0.55 -10.56 17.01
N ASN A 3 -0.59 -9.29 17.42
CA ASN A 3 -1.74 -8.75 18.13
C ASN A 3 -2.56 -7.86 17.18
N PHE A 4 -3.86 -8.10 17.11
CA PHE A 4 -4.80 -7.34 16.28
C PHE A 4 -5.77 -6.57 17.18
N THR A 5 -5.67 -5.24 17.19
CA THR A 5 -6.59 -4.38 17.94
C THR A 5 -7.57 -3.74 16.96
N PRO A 6 -8.87 -4.11 16.96
CA PRO A 6 -9.87 -3.46 16.12
C PRO A 6 -9.95 -1.96 16.40
N LEU A 7 -10.00 -1.15 15.35
CA LEU A 7 -10.06 0.32 15.47
C LEU A 7 -11.44 0.88 15.15
N HIS A 8 -12.27 0.12 14.45
CA HIS A 8 -13.65 0.46 14.16
C HIS A 8 -14.51 -0.80 14.09
N ALA A 9 -15.82 -0.65 14.31
CA ALA A 9 -16.76 -1.78 14.41
C ALA A 9 -16.85 -2.61 13.12
N PHE A 10 -16.57 -2.00 11.97
CA PHE A 10 -16.76 -2.60 10.65
C PHE A 10 -15.49 -2.71 9.80
N VAL A 11 -14.40 -2.03 10.17
CA VAL A 11 -13.18 -1.96 9.35
C VAL A 11 -11.99 -1.64 10.24
N ALA A 12 -10.79 -1.93 9.76
CA ALA A 12 -9.51 -1.57 10.34
C ALA A 12 -9.14 -2.27 11.65
N ALA A 13 -7.93 -2.82 11.67
CA ALA A 13 -7.26 -3.23 12.90
C ALA A 13 -5.80 -2.76 12.89
N ARG A 14 -5.31 -2.34 14.05
CA ARG A 14 -3.88 -2.14 14.30
C ARG A 14 -3.21 -3.49 14.50
N VAL A 15 -2.05 -3.68 13.87
CA VAL A 15 -1.21 -4.87 13.99
C VAL A 15 0.04 -4.52 14.79
N ASP A 16 0.26 -5.21 15.90
CA ASP A 16 1.45 -5.08 16.73
C ASP A 16 2.25 -6.39 16.77
N GLY A 17 3.55 -6.28 17.09
CA GLY A 17 4.42 -7.45 17.28
C GLY A 17 5.22 -7.88 16.05
N MET A 18 5.41 -7.01 15.06
CA MET A 18 6.30 -7.26 13.92
C MET A 18 6.93 -6.00 13.33
N ALA A 19 8.06 -6.18 12.66
CA ALA A 19 8.64 -5.20 11.74
C ALA A 19 8.49 -5.69 10.30
N LEU A 20 8.11 -4.80 9.38
CA LEU A 20 7.89 -5.16 7.97
C LEU A 20 9.19 -5.50 7.22
N VAL A 21 10.34 -5.16 7.79
CA VAL A 21 11.67 -5.47 7.24
C VAL A 21 12.02 -6.96 7.34
N ASP A 22 11.31 -7.70 8.18
CA ASP A 22 11.56 -9.11 8.43
C ASP A 22 11.00 -9.98 7.30
N THR A 23 11.69 -11.09 7.00
CA THR A 23 11.14 -12.11 6.11
C THR A 23 9.95 -12.78 6.80
N LEU A 24 8.79 -12.74 6.14
CA LEU A 24 7.58 -13.36 6.70
C LEU A 24 7.65 -14.89 6.60
N THR A 25 7.39 -15.56 7.72
CA THR A 25 7.09 -16.99 7.69
C THR A 25 5.71 -17.23 7.07
N THR A 26 5.46 -18.46 6.61
CA THR A 26 4.13 -18.83 6.08
C THR A 26 3.02 -18.61 7.09
N ASP A 27 3.26 -18.91 8.37
CA ASP A 27 2.27 -18.76 9.43
C ASP A 27 1.88 -17.29 9.65
N ILE A 28 2.88 -16.39 9.73
CA ILE A 28 2.65 -14.95 9.88
C ILE A 28 1.91 -14.39 8.67
N ARG A 29 2.26 -14.82 7.46
CA ARG A 29 1.55 -14.42 6.24
C ARG A 29 0.09 -14.85 6.23
N GLU A 30 -0.22 -16.08 6.62
CA GLU A 30 -1.61 -16.54 6.68
C GLU A 30 -2.38 -15.86 7.82
N GLU A 31 -1.72 -15.57 8.94
CA GLU A 31 -2.28 -14.76 10.04
C GLU A 31 -2.68 -13.36 9.54
N ILE A 32 -1.80 -12.67 8.80
CA ILE A 32 -2.08 -11.36 8.19
C ILE A 32 -3.20 -11.46 7.15
N LYS A 33 -3.20 -12.47 6.27
CA LYS A 33 -4.27 -12.66 5.27
C LYS A 33 -5.63 -12.92 5.93
N GLY A 34 -5.65 -13.71 7.01
CA GLY A 34 -6.86 -13.93 7.83
C GLY A 34 -7.37 -12.63 8.45
N ALA A 35 -6.47 -11.84 9.03
CA ALA A 35 -6.81 -10.54 9.58
C ALA A 35 -7.32 -9.55 8.52
N LEU A 36 -6.70 -9.51 7.34
CA LEU A 36 -7.14 -8.64 6.25
C LEU A 36 -8.55 -9.01 5.77
N ARG A 37 -8.88 -10.30 5.65
CA ARG A 37 -10.25 -10.75 5.32
C ARG A 37 -11.27 -10.35 6.38
N ARG A 38 -10.87 -10.30 7.66
CA ARG A 38 -11.74 -9.93 8.78
C ARG A 38 -11.94 -8.44 8.93
N TYR A 39 -10.86 -7.66 8.77
CA TYR A 39 -10.84 -6.23 9.10
C TYR A 39 -10.79 -5.31 7.87
N SER A 40 -10.56 -5.85 6.67
CA SER A 40 -10.41 -5.16 5.37
C SER A 40 -9.25 -4.17 5.26
N VAL A 41 -8.80 -3.57 6.36
CA VAL A 41 -7.67 -2.64 6.46
C VAL A 41 -6.81 -3.06 7.65
N LEU A 42 -5.48 -3.06 7.46
CA LEU A 42 -4.52 -3.34 8.52
C LEU A 42 -3.56 -2.16 8.64
N ILE A 43 -3.30 -1.73 9.88
CA ILE A 43 -2.41 -0.60 10.19
C ILE A 43 -1.20 -1.14 10.95
N PHE A 44 -0.02 -0.98 10.35
CA PHE A 44 1.27 -1.36 10.94
C PHE A 44 1.99 -0.08 11.40
N PRO A 45 1.94 0.28 12.69
CA PRO A 45 2.57 1.50 13.19
C PRO A 45 4.10 1.35 13.24
N ASN A 46 4.82 2.48 13.23
CA ASN A 46 6.26 2.58 13.49
C ASN A 46 7.15 1.77 12.53
N GLN A 47 6.82 1.76 11.25
CA GLN A 47 7.57 1.06 10.22
C GLN A 47 8.50 2.04 9.49
N ALA A 48 9.78 2.03 9.84
CA ALA A 48 10.82 2.74 9.11
C ALA A 48 11.38 1.83 8.02
N ILE A 49 10.74 1.84 6.84
CA ILE A 49 11.11 0.99 5.71
C ILE A 49 11.45 1.81 4.48
N ASN A 50 12.35 1.28 3.66
CA ASN A 50 12.61 1.79 2.32
C ASN A 50 11.77 1.06 1.26
N ASP A 51 11.84 1.55 0.02
CA ASP A 51 11.15 0.99 -1.14
C ASP A 51 11.40 -0.52 -1.34
N GLU A 52 12.65 -0.98 -1.19
CA GLU A 52 13.00 -2.40 -1.36
C GLU A 52 12.39 -3.29 -0.28
N GLN A 53 12.33 -2.80 0.96
CA GLN A 53 11.71 -3.49 2.08
C GLN A 53 10.19 -3.52 1.92
N GLN A 54 9.57 -2.41 1.47
CA GLN A 54 8.15 -2.38 1.13
C GLN A 54 7.81 -3.40 0.04
N ILE A 55 8.58 -3.41 -1.05
CA ILE A 55 8.41 -4.37 -2.15
C ILE A 55 8.55 -5.82 -1.66
N ARG A 56 9.56 -6.11 -0.84
CA ARG A 56 9.78 -7.46 -0.31
C ARG A 56 8.62 -7.94 0.58
N PHE A 57 8.12 -7.05 1.43
CA PHE A 57 6.98 -7.35 2.28
C PHE A 57 5.74 -7.67 1.43
N THR A 58 5.40 -6.82 0.47
CA THR A 58 4.20 -6.99 -0.38
C THR A 58 4.31 -8.18 -1.33
N GLN A 59 5.49 -8.41 -1.92
CA GLN A 59 5.74 -9.61 -2.75
C GLN A 59 5.47 -10.93 -2.02
N SER A 60 5.52 -10.94 -0.69
CA SER A 60 5.22 -12.13 0.09
C SER A 60 3.75 -12.55 -0.02
N PHE A 61 2.84 -11.66 -0.42
CA PHE A 61 1.39 -11.91 -0.54
C PHE A 61 0.93 -12.22 -1.97
N GLY A 62 1.77 -11.99 -2.99
CA GLY A 62 1.47 -12.32 -4.38
C GLY A 62 2.32 -11.54 -5.37
N PRO A 63 2.09 -11.74 -6.69
CA PRO A 63 2.74 -10.92 -7.71
C PRO A 63 2.35 -9.46 -7.56
N LEU A 64 3.30 -8.56 -7.80
CA LEU A 64 3.06 -7.13 -7.78
C LEU A 64 2.66 -6.62 -9.16
N GLU A 65 1.73 -5.68 -9.17
CA GLU A 65 1.33 -4.97 -10.37
C GLU A 65 2.41 -3.97 -10.80
N THR A 66 2.71 -3.92 -12.10
CA THR A 66 3.61 -2.91 -12.66
C THR A 66 2.88 -1.59 -12.85
N THR A 67 3.48 -0.51 -12.35
CA THR A 67 2.98 0.85 -12.48
C THR A 67 2.92 1.29 -13.94
N LYS A 68 1.74 1.77 -14.35
CA LYS A 68 1.43 2.17 -15.72
C LYS A 68 2.20 3.40 -16.17
N ILE A 69 2.40 3.50 -17.48
CA ILE A 69 2.97 4.68 -18.15
C ILE A 69 2.20 5.95 -17.74
N GLY A 70 2.94 7.03 -17.51
CA GLY A 70 2.38 8.32 -17.12
C GLY A 70 2.15 8.49 -15.61
N THR A 71 2.51 7.49 -14.80
CA THR A 71 2.53 7.58 -13.33
C THR A 71 3.97 7.56 -12.84
N GLU A 72 4.29 8.30 -11.78
CA GLU A 72 5.62 8.17 -11.16
C GLU A 72 5.82 6.75 -10.62
N GLY A 73 7.01 6.20 -10.84
CA GLY A 73 7.30 4.77 -10.65
C GLY A 73 6.98 3.89 -11.87
N THR A 74 6.70 4.48 -13.04
CA THR A 74 6.48 3.73 -14.30
C THR A 74 7.52 2.62 -14.49
N GLY A 75 7.06 1.40 -14.74
CA GLY A 75 7.92 0.23 -14.97
C GLY A 75 8.43 -0.45 -13.70
N THR A 76 8.17 0.12 -12.52
CA THR A 76 8.44 -0.51 -11.21
C THR A 76 7.13 -1.02 -10.59
N PRO A 77 7.16 -1.77 -9.49
CA PRO A 77 5.95 -2.14 -8.75
C PRO A 77 5.48 -1.05 -7.76
N LEU A 78 6.08 0.14 -7.78
CA LEU A 78 5.73 1.24 -6.88
C LEU A 78 4.92 2.30 -7.60
N VAL A 79 3.81 2.70 -6.98
CA VAL A 79 3.06 3.90 -7.37
C VAL A 79 3.48 5.02 -6.43
N ILE A 80 4.17 6.03 -6.96
CA ILE A 80 4.65 7.16 -6.14
C ILE A 80 3.58 8.25 -6.13
N LEU A 81 2.99 8.47 -4.96
CA LEU A 81 2.01 9.53 -4.71
C LEU A 81 2.64 10.59 -3.79
N ARG A 82 3.05 11.71 -4.37
CA ARG A 82 3.57 12.88 -3.65
C ARG A 82 2.99 14.17 -4.24
N ASN A 83 3.23 15.29 -3.58
CA ASN A 83 2.83 16.63 -4.03
C ASN A 83 4.03 17.60 -4.04
N PHE A 84 5.24 17.05 -4.10
CA PHE A 84 6.50 17.78 -4.12
C PHE A 84 7.46 17.20 -5.18
N ASP A 85 8.37 18.03 -5.66
CA ASP A 85 9.39 17.66 -6.64
C ASP A 85 10.60 16.94 -6.01
N ASP A 86 11.59 16.55 -6.81
CA ASP A 86 12.79 15.85 -6.32
C ASP A 86 13.67 16.71 -5.38
N ASN A 87 13.43 18.03 -5.33
CA ASN A 87 14.08 18.95 -4.40
C ASN A 87 13.23 19.22 -3.14
N HIS A 88 12.13 18.48 -2.96
CA HIS A 88 11.17 18.61 -1.85
C HIS A 88 10.42 19.95 -1.82
N HIS A 89 10.26 20.60 -2.97
CA HIS A 89 9.39 21.77 -3.09
C HIS A 89 7.98 21.36 -3.52
N LEU A 90 6.96 21.93 -2.89
CA LEU A 90 5.57 21.71 -3.30
C LEU A 90 5.38 22.15 -4.76
N VAL A 91 4.78 21.26 -5.56
CA VAL A 91 4.47 21.56 -6.96
C VAL A 91 3.18 22.37 -7.08
N SER A 92 3.03 23.14 -8.15
CA SER A 92 1.86 23.98 -8.39
C SER A 92 0.58 23.16 -8.54
N THR A 93 -0.59 23.76 -8.32
CA THR A 93 -1.88 23.06 -8.33
C THR A 93 -2.28 22.49 -9.71
N ASP A 94 -1.77 23.09 -10.78
CA ASP A 94 -1.94 22.66 -12.17
C ASP A 94 -0.85 21.68 -12.64
N HIS A 95 0.15 21.40 -11.79
CA HIS A 95 1.13 20.36 -12.06
C HIS A 95 0.44 19.00 -12.23
N ARG A 96 0.87 18.22 -13.22
CA ARG A 96 0.26 16.93 -13.59
C ARG A 96 0.09 15.97 -12.41
N GLN A 97 1.05 15.96 -11.49
CA GLN A 97 0.98 15.13 -10.27
C GLN A 97 -0.18 15.55 -9.36
N ASN A 98 -0.37 16.85 -9.14
CA ASN A 98 -1.49 17.34 -8.34
C ASN A 98 -2.84 17.10 -9.03
N LEU A 99 -2.89 17.18 -10.35
CA LEU A 99 -4.09 16.82 -11.12
C LEU A 99 -4.45 15.33 -10.95
N ASN A 100 -3.45 14.43 -10.97
CA ASN A 100 -3.67 13.01 -10.70
C ASN A 100 -4.14 12.78 -9.25
N ASN A 101 -3.50 13.44 -8.26
CA ASN A 101 -3.88 13.32 -6.86
C ASN A 101 -5.32 13.78 -6.59
N ARG A 102 -5.86 14.72 -7.36
CA ARG A 102 -7.28 15.12 -7.27
C ARG A 102 -8.22 13.97 -7.62
N ALA A 103 -7.86 13.13 -8.58
CA ALA A 103 -8.68 11.94 -8.91
C ALA A 103 -8.76 10.97 -7.72
N ASN A 104 -7.68 10.84 -6.94
CA ASN A 104 -7.64 9.99 -5.75
C ASN A 104 -8.48 10.51 -4.57
N GLN A 105 -9.07 11.71 -4.66
CA GLN A 105 -10.01 12.23 -3.66
C GLN A 105 -11.43 11.67 -3.81
N LEU A 106 -11.73 11.02 -4.93
CA LEU A 106 -13.01 10.36 -5.17
C LEU A 106 -13.01 8.96 -4.56
N TRP A 107 -14.16 8.48 -4.09
CA TRP A 107 -14.30 7.08 -3.67
C TRP A 107 -14.07 6.14 -4.85
N HIS A 108 -13.14 5.20 -4.69
CA HIS A 108 -12.81 4.20 -5.70
C HIS A 108 -12.21 2.95 -5.06
N THR A 109 -12.10 1.88 -5.87
CA THR A 109 -11.24 0.74 -5.61
C THR A 109 -10.11 0.72 -6.64
N ASP A 110 -8.89 0.48 -6.18
CA ASP A 110 -7.69 0.56 -7.04
C ASP A 110 -7.73 -0.45 -8.19
N SER A 111 -7.29 0.00 -9.36
CA SER A 111 -7.23 -0.81 -10.59
C SER A 111 -8.55 -1.47 -11.00
N SER A 112 -9.70 -1.00 -10.51
CA SER A 112 -11.04 -1.52 -10.85
C SER A 112 -11.44 -1.39 -12.32
N PHE A 113 -10.70 -0.57 -13.08
CA PHE A 113 -10.83 -0.44 -14.54
C PHE A 113 -10.11 -1.56 -15.33
N LYS A 114 -9.32 -2.42 -14.68
CA LYS A 114 -8.60 -3.53 -15.31
C LYS A 114 -9.47 -4.80 -15.29
N SER A 115 -9.22 -5.71 -16.23
CA SER A 115 -9.90 -7.01 -16.27
C SER A 115 -9.62 -7.87 -15.03
N ILE A 116 -8.40 -7.74 -14.48
CA ILE A 116 -8.00 -8.29 -13.19
C ILE A 116 -7.70 -7.08 -12.29
N PRO A 117 -8.61 -6.73 -11.36
CA PRO A 117 -8.41 -5.59 -10.46
C PRO A 117 -7.38 -5.91 -9.38
N ALA A 118 -6.88 -4.87 -8.71
CA ALA A 118 -6.01 -5.06 -7.56
C ALA A 118 -6.76 -5.73 -6.41
N HIS A 119 -6.05 -6.54 -5.63
CA HIS A 119 -6.54 -7.12 -4.38
C HIS A 119 -5.75 -6.47 -3.23
N ALA A 120 -4.79 -7.20 -2.69
CA ALA A 120 -3.80 -6.74 -1.74
C ALA A 120 -2.64 -7.74 -1.85
N SER A 121 -1.59 -7.34 -2.56
CA SER A 121 -0.28 -7.98 -2.57
C SER A 121 0.72 -6.99 -2.00
#